data_AF-A0A7S3W397-F1
#
_entry.id   AF-A0A7S3W397-F1
#
_cell.length_a   1.000
_cell.length_b   1.000
_cell.length_c   1.000
_cell.angle_alpha   90.00
_cell.angle_beta   90.00
_cell.angle_gamma   90.00
#
_symmetry.space_group_name_H-M   'P 1'
#
loop_
_entity.id
_entity.type
_entity.pdbx_description
1 polymer ?
#
loop_
_entity_poly.entity_id
_entity_poly.type
_entity_poly.pdbx_seq_one_letter_code
_entity_poly.pdbx_strand_id
1 'polypeptide(L)'
;MEAGGVAFREVQFEGPDSTNIVLLELLDKQLAQPAYSLAGYAAVGPVVTVVADASAEEAFYVNLLGLDRVASGLLTGSDIEQAVGLPKGAGLDYRVLGRAEDPMGRVQVLEYQGARGKGLYHRAKPPALGHLHATWHVRTVAPLAARSTGSSALSAARGG
;
A
#
# COMPACT_ATOMS: atom_id res chain seq x y z
N MET A 1 4.73 7.71 -16.34
CA MET A 1 3.51 6.88 -16.29
C MET A 1 2.36 7.73 -15.77
N GLU A 2 1.13 7.26 -15.94
CA GLU A 2 -0.05 7.85 -15.31
C GLU A 2 -0.84 6.75 -14.60
N ALA A 3 -1.26 7.01 -13.35
CA ALA A 3 -2.17 6.14 -12.62
C ALA A 3 -3.14 7.00 -11.80
N GLY A 4 -4.43 6.68 -11.85
CA GLY A 4 -5.45 7.42 -11.10
C GLY A 4 -5.51 8.92 -11.45
N GLY A 5 -5.20 9.30 -12.70
CA GLY A 5 -5.15 10.70 -13.15
C GLY A 5 -3.91 11.47 -12.69
N VAL A 6 -2.91 10.79 -12.14
CA VAL A 6 -1.66 11.41 -11.67
C VAL A 6 -0.48 10.98 -12.54
N ALA A 7 0.20 11.96 -13.14
CA ALA A 7 1.42 11.73 -13.90
C ALA A 7 2.67 11.76 -12.99
N PHE A 8 3.51 10.75 -13.11
CA PHE A 8 4.74 10.62 -12.31
C PHE A 8 5.88 9.93 -13.07
N ARG A 9 7.10 10.13 -12.59
CA ARG A 9 8.25 9.25 -12.86
C ARG A 9 8.52 8.40 -11.62
N GLU A 10 9.03 7.21 -11.87
CA GLU A 10 9.25 6.21 -10.83
C GLU A 10 10.64 5.60 -10.99
N VAL A 11 11.30 5.36 -9.86
CA VAL A 11 12.45 4.45 -9.80
C VAL A 11 12.22 3.45 -8.67
N GLN A 12 12.46 2.17 -8.97
CA GLN A 12 12.39 1.08 -8.00
C GLN A 12 13.78 0.52 -7.76
N PHE A 13 14.06 0.11 -6.53
CA PHE A 13 15.29 -0.60 -6.19
C PHE A 13 15.08 -1.52 -4.99
N GLU A 14 15.93 -2.53 -4.90
CA GLU A 14 15.92 -3.48 -3.80
C GLU A 14 16.55 -2.85 -2.54
N GLY A 15 15.77 -2.76 -1.48
CA GLY A 15 16.21 -2.33 -0.15
C GLY A 15 16.58 -3.51 0.77
N PRO A 16 16.71 -3.25 2.08
CA PRO A 16 16.94 -4.30 3.06
C PRO A 16 15.93 -5.44 2.95
N ASP A 17 16.42 -6.67 3.07
CA ASP A 17 15.62 -7.91 3.01
C ASP A 17 14.77 -8.08 1.75
N SER A 18 15.27 -7.59 0.63
CA SER A 18 14.56 -7.61 -0.65
C SER A 18 13.25 -6.81 -0.63
N THR A 19 13.11 -5.86 0.30
CA THR A 19 11.97 -4.95 0.30
C THR A 19 12.07 -4.05 -0.92
N ASN A 20 11.05 -4.02 -1.76
CA ASN A 20 11.00 -3.09 -2.88
C ASN A 20 10.84 -1.66 -2.36
N ILE A 21 11.75 -0.77 -2.72
CA ILE A 21 11.68 0.66 -2.42
C ILE A 21 11.37 1.40 -3.71
N VAL A 22 10.31 2.20 -3.66
CA VAL A 22 9.81 2.98 -4.80
C VAL A 22 9.92 4.46 -4.49
N LEU A 23 10.61 5.22 -5.34
CA LEU A 23 10.64 6.68 -5.31
C LEU A 23 9.82 7.23 -6.46
N LEU A 24 8.94 8.18 -6.14
CA LEU A 24 8.05 8.83 -7.11
C LEU A 24 8.38 10.31 -7.22
N GLU A 25 8.64 10.77 -8.44
CA GLU A 25 8.64 12.19 -8.79
C GLU A 25 7.27 12.53 -9.39
N LEU A 26 6.43 13.26 -8.64
CA LEU A 26 5.15 13.74 -9.13
C LEU A 26 5.40 14.87 -10.14
N LEU A 27 4.89 14.71 -11.37
CA LEU A 27 5.07 15.69 -12.44
C LEU A 27 4.01 16.79 -12.41
N ASP A 28 2.84 16.48 -11.83
CA ASP A 28 1.78 17.46 -11.62
C ASP A 28 1.99 18.20 -10.29
N LYS A 29 2.17 19.52 -10.39
CA LYS A 29 2.40 20.42 -9.27
C LYS A 29 1.11 20.85 -8.56
N GLN A 30 -0.07 20.51 -9.10
CA GLN A 30 -1.38 20.92 -8.57
C GLN A 30 -1.93 20.00 -7.48
N LEU A 31 -1.43 18.76 -7.36
CA LEU A 31 -1.68 17.95 -6.17
C LEU A 31 -1.02 18.66 -4.99
N ALA A 32 -1.72 18.76 -3.86
CA ALA A 32 -1.18 19.33 -2.63
C ALA A 32 0.17 18.65 -2.32
N GLN A 33 1.26 19.32 -2.67
CA GLN A 33 2.57 18.70 -2.61
C GLN A 33 2.84 18.40 -1.14
N PRO A 34 3.16 17.14 -0.79
CA PRO A 34 3.49 16.82 0.58
C PRO A 34 4.64 17.73 1.03
N ALA A 35 4.59 18.18 2.29
CA ALA A 35 5.69 18.98 2.83
C ALA A 35 6.99 18.17 2.72
N TYR A 36 7.93 18.66 1.91
CA TYR A 36 9.24 18.05 1.78
C TYR A 36 10.12 18.47 2.96
N SER A 37 10.90 17.51 3.45
CA SER A 37 12.02 17.79 4.36
C SER A 37 13.12 18.58 3.64
N LEU A 38 14.07 19.14 4.41
CA LEU A 38 15.24 19.83 3.85
C LEU A 38 16.09 18.94 2.94
N ALA A 39 16.00 17.61 3.09
CA ALA A 39 16.68 16.64 2.24
C ALA A 39 15.90 16.30 0.97
N GLY A 40 14.76 16.94 0.70
CA GLY A 40 13.96 16.74 -0.50
C GLY A 40 12.99 15.54 -0.46
N TYR A 41 12.82 14.91 0.70
CA TYR A 41 11.89 13.78 0.87
C TYR A 41 10.55 14.22 1.46
N ALA A 42 9.47 13.75 0.86
CA ALA A 42 8.12 13.85 1.40
C ALA A 42 7.86 12.78 2.48
N ALA A 43 6.66 12.81 3.08
CA ALA A 43 6.16 11.69 3.86
C ALA A 43 6.13 10.40 3.01
N VAL A 44 6.28 9.24 3.68
CA VAL A 44 6.17 7.94 3.02
C VAL A 44 4.80 7.82 2.36
N GLY A 45 4.80 7.38 1.10
CA GLY A 45 3.59 7.09 0.34
C GLY A 45 2.79 5.91 0.92
N PRO A 46 1.82 5.36 0.16
CA PRO A 46 1.04 4.24 0.62
C PRO A 46 1.91 3.04 1.00
N VAL A 47 1.53 2.34 2.08
CA VAL A 47 2.08 1.01 2.35
C VAL A 47 1.48 0.06 1.32
N VAL A 48 2.34 -0.56 0.51
CA VAL A 48 1.91 -1.46 -0.57
C VAL A 48 1.84 -2.90 -0.06
N THR A 49 0.71 -3.55 -0.30
CA THR A 49 0.47 -4.97 0.04
C THR A 49 0.06 -5.72 -1.22
N VAL A 50 0.79 -6.79 -1.53
CA VAL A 50 0.45 -7.70 -2.63
C VAL A 50 -0.30 -8.89 -2.06
N VAL A 51 -1.50 -9.14 -2.55
CA VAL A 51 -2.42 -10.17 -2.04
C VAL A 51 -2.93 -11.06 -3.17
N ALA A 52 -3.50 -12.20 -2.78
CA ALA A 52 -4.14 -13.12 -3.72
C ALA A 52 -5.59 -12.75 -4.05
N ASP A 53 -6.23 -11.94 -3.19
CA ASP A 53 -7.61 -11.45 -3.36
C ASP A 53 -7.68 -10.02 -2.81
N ALA A 54 -7.66 -9.03 -3.71
CA ALA A 54 -7.71 -7.62 -3.35
C ALA A 54 -9.06 -7.24 -2.73
N SER A 55 -10.14 -7.96 -3.02
CA SER A 55 -11.48 -7.68 -2.48
C SER A 55 -11.60 -8.11 -1.04
N ALA A 56 -11.07 -9.28 -0.69
CA ALA A 56 -11.00 -9.73 0.69
C ALA A 56 -10.13 -8.79 1.54
N GLU A 57 -8.96 -8.40 1.02
CA GLU A 57 -8.04 -7.50 1.73
C GLU A 57 -8.64 -6.09 1.91
N GLU A 58 -9.29 -5.55 0.87
CA GLU A 58 -9.98 -4.27 0.99
C GLU A 58 -11.09 -4.30 2.04
N ALA A 59 -11.88 -5.38 2.08
CA ALA A 59 -12.96 -5.50 3.07
C ALA A 59 -12.41 -5.41 4.50
N PHE A 60 -11.19 -5.90 4.76
CA PHE A 60 -10.53 -5.71 6.05
C PHE A 60 -10.30 -4.22 6.34
N TYR A 61 -9.67 -3.49 5.43
CA TYR A 61 -9.35 -2.08 5.61
C TYR A 61 -10.60 -1.19 5.71
N VAL A 62 -11.61 -1.43 4.87
CA VAL A 62 -12.86 -0.68 4.89
C VAL A 62 -13.64 -0.98 6.17
N ASN A 63 -13.90 -2.25 6.47
CA ASN A 63 -14.79 -2.60 7.59
C ASN A 63 -14.12 -2.42 8.95
N LEU A 64 -12.83 -2.78 9.07
CA LEU A 64 -12.13 -2.69 10.35
C LEU A 64 -11.53 -1.31 10.58
N LEU A 65 -10.82 -0.74 9.60
CA LEU A 65 -10.15 0.55 9.79
C LEU A 65 -11.04 1.74 9.44
N GLY A 66 -12.14 1.53 8.69
CA GLY A 66 -13.03 2.61 8.27
C GLY A 66 -12.38 3.51 7.23
N LEU A 67 -11.54 2.93 6.36
CA LEU A 67 -10.93 3.64 5.24
C LEU A 67 -11.85 3.61 4.01
N ASP A 68 -11.77 4.65 3.19
CA ASP A 68 -12.49 4.74 1.92
C ASP A 68 -11.58 4.32 0.76
N ARG A 69 -12.19 3.81 -0.32
CA ARG A 69 -11.48 3.61 -1.58
C ARG A 69 -11.33 4.94 -2.31
N VAL A 70 -10.10 5.43 -2.40
CA VAL A 70 -9.79 6.74 -3.02
C VAL A 70 -9.34 6.61 -4.48
N ALA A 71 -8.81 5.44 -4.88
CA ALA A 71 -8.49 5.14 -6.26
C ALA A 71 -8.54 3.62 -6.51
N SER A 72 -8.88 3.22 -7.73
CA SER A 72 -8.70 1.84 -8.17
C SER A 72 -8.60 1.75 -9.69
N GLY A 73 -8.00 0.68 -10.18
CA GLY A 73 -7.99 0.38 -11.59
C GLY A 73 -7.28 -0.93 -11.90
N LEU A 74 -7.38 -1.33 -13.16
CA LEU A 74 -6.65 -2.47 -13.69
C LEU A 74 -5.62 -1.95 -14.70
N LEU A 75 -4.34 -2.17 -14.42
CA LEU A 75 -3.26 -1.88 -15.36
C LEU A 75 -2.99 -3.13 -16.19
N THR A 76 -3.01 -3.01 -17.51
CA THR A 76 -2.79 -4.11 -18.46
C THR A 76 -1.93 -3.67 -19.63
N GLY A 77 -1.32 -4.63 -20.33
CA GLY A 77 -0.61 -4.39 -21.58
C GLY A 77 0.90 -4.32 -21.43
N SER A 78 1.60 -4.11 -22.53
CA SER A 78 3.06 -4.20 -22.61
C SER A 78 3.80 -3.30 -21.63
N ASP A 79 3.22 -2.13 -21.32
CA ASP A 79 3.90 -1.13 -20.50
C ASP A 79 4.00 -1.60 -19.04
N ILE A 80 2.91 -2.14 -18.47
CA ILE A 80 2.94 -2.69 -17.11
C ILE A 80 3.71 -4.02 -17.06
N GLU A 81 3.62 -4.82 -18.12
CA GLU A 81 4.40 -6.07 -18.25
C GLU A 81 5.90 -5.79 -18.20
N GLN A 82 6.37 -4.78 -18.92
CA GLN A 82 7.78 -4.40 -18.93
C GLN A 82 8.21 -3.70 -17.64
N ALA A 83 7.38 -2.80 -17.11
CA ALA A 83 7.71 -2.04 -15.90
C ALA A 83 7.86 -2.94 -14.65
N VAL A 84 7.00 -3.97 -14.53
CA VAL A 84 6.97 -4.87 -13.36
C VAL A 84 7.66 -6.22 -13.64
N GLY A 85 7.90 -6.55 -14.90
CA GLY A 85 8.42 -7.86 -15.31
C GLY A 85 7.35 -8.96 -15.31
N LEU A 86 6.11 -8.62 -15.69
CA LEU A 86 5.01 -9.60 -15.74
C LEU A 86 5.03 -10.43 -17.03
N PRO A 87 4.49 -11.65 -17.00
CA PRO A 87 4.24 -12.43 -18.21
C PRO A 87 3.31 -11.68 -19.17
N LYS A 88 3.45 -11.95 -20.46
CA LYS A 88 2.55 -11.41 -21.48
C LYS A 88 1.09 -11.78 -21.19
N GLY A 89 0.19 -10.81 -21.24
CA GLY A 89 -1.24 -10.93 -20.95
C GLY A 89 -1.59 -10.84 -19.47
N ALA A 90 -0.61 -10.62 -18.59
CA ALA A 90 -0.85 -10.36 -17.18
C ALA A 90 -1.25 -8.90 -16.93
N GLY A 91 -1.73 -8.63 -15.72
CA GLY A 91 -2.11 -7.29 -15.29
C GLY A 91 -1.95 -7.10 -13.79
N LEU A 92 -2.31 -5.90 -13.35
CA LEU A 92 -2.22 -5.47 -11.96
C LEU A 92 -3.51 -4.74 -11.57
N ASP A 93 -4.36 -5.39 -10.78
CA ASP A 93 -5.48 -4.71 -10.09
C ASP A 93 -4.86 -3.96 -8.90
N TYR A 94 -5.11 -2.66 -8.82
CA TYR A 94 -4.68 -1.83 -7.71
C TYR A 94 -5.85 -1.13 -7.07
N ARG A 95 -5.78 -0.98 -5.74
CA ARG A 95 -6.72 -0.22 -4.92
C ARG A 95 -5.96 0.61 -3.92
N VAL A 96 -6.26 1.89 -3.84
CA VAL A 96 -5.69 2.80 -2.83
C VAL A 96 -6.79 3.13 -1.83
N LEU A 97 -6.52 2.85 -0.56
CA LEU A 97 -7.44 2.99 0.56
C LEU A 97 -6.90 4.06 1.52
N GLY A 98 -7.76 4.94 2.00
CA GLY A 98 -7.39 6.04 2.88
C GLY A 98 -8.54 7.02 3.08
N ARG A 99 -8.22 8.26 3.43
CA ARG A 99 -9.17 9.38 3.35
C ARG A 99 -8.89 10.18 2.09
N ALA A 100 -9.95 10.65 1.43
CA ALA A 100 -9.80 11.40 0.18
C ALA A 100 -9.00 12.69 0.41
N GLU A 101 -9.26 13.36 1.53
CA GLU A 101 -8.71 14.65 1.92
C GLU A 101 -7.35 14.55 2.61
N ASP A 102 -6.95 13.34 3.03
CA ASP A 102 -5.69 13.10 3.74
C ASP A 102 -4.76 12.20 2.90
N PRO A 103 -3.64 12.73 2.40
CA PRO A 103 -2.66 11.91 1.70
C PRO A 103 -1.91 10.94 2.62
N MET A 104 -1.96 11.13 3.94
CA MET A 104 -1.23 10.31 4.90
C MET A 104 -1.98 9.01 5.26
N GLY A 105 -1.20 7.98 5.62
CA GLY A 105 -1.74 6.73 6.16
C GLY A 105 -2.46 5.84 5.15
N ARG A 106 -2.24 6.07 3.85
CA ARG A 106 -2.86 5.27 2.78
C ARG A 106 -2.27 3.85 2.72
N VAL A 107 -3.09 2.92 2.27
CA VAL A 107 -2.70 1.56 1.92
C VAL A 107 -2.96 1.35 0.45
N GLN A 108 -2.01 0.73 -0.25
CA GLN A 108 -2.23 0.27 -1.61
C GLN A 108 -2.27 -1.25 -1.62
N VAL A 109 -3.40 -1.81 -2.04
CA VAL A 109 -3.60 -3.24 -2.24
C VAL A 109 -3.38 -3.55 -3.71
N LEU A 110 -2.57 -4.56 -3.99
CA LEU A 110 -2.25 -5.02 -5.34
C LEU A 110 -2.59 -6.50 -5.50
N GLU A 111 -3.25 -6.86 -6.59
CA GLU A 111 -3.48 -8.24 -7.01
C GLU A 111 -3.00 -8.42 -8.45
N TYR A 112 -2.04 -9.34 -8.62
CA TYR A 112 -1.55 -9.70 -9.94
C TYR A 112 -2.57 -10.57 -10.69
N GLN A 113 -2.98 -10.12 -11.86
CA GLN A 113 -3.91 -10.82 -12.73
C GLN A 113 -3.14 -11.64 -13.75
N GLY A 114 -3.53 -12.91 -13.96
CA GLY A 114 -2.89 -13.78 -14.96
C GLY A 114 -1.44 -14.18 -14.66
N ALA A 115 -0.90 -13.82 -13.49
CA ALA A 115 0.42 -14.23 -13.02
C ALA A 115 0.31 -15.00 -11.69
N ARG A 116 1.17 -16.00 -11.50
CA ARG A 116 1.26 -16.74 -10.24
C ARG A 116 2.53 -16.34 -9.50
N GLY A 117 2.35 -15.71 -8.34
CA GLY A 117 3.44 -15.39 -7.41
C GLY A 117 3.74 -16.52 -6.42
N LYS A 118 4.89 -16.42 -5.74
CA LYS A 118 5.21 -17.25 -4.56
C LYS A 118 4.93 -16.43 -3.31
N GLY A 119 4.25 -17.02 -2.33
CA GLY A 119 4.05 -16.39 -1.03
C GLY A 119 5.39 -16.22 -0.30
N LEU A 120 5.78 -14.97 -0.04
CA LEU A 120 7.03 -14.64 0.66
C LEU A 120 6.85 -14.45 2.17
N TYR A 121 5.62 -14.60 2.69
CA TYR A 121 5.30 -14.39 4.10
C TYR A 121 6.20 -15.20 5.06
N HIS A 122 6.58 -16.42 4.67
CA HIS A 122 7.47 -17.27 5.45
C HIS A 122 8.89 -16.71 5.64
N ARG A 123 9.31 -15.68 4.88
CA ARG A 123 10.59 -14.98 5.03
C ARG A 123 10.55 -13.90 6.12
N ALA A 124 9.36 -13.43 6.49
CA ALA A 124 9.17 -12.44 7.55
C ALA A 124 9.28 -13.09 8.95
N LYS A 125 10.46 -13.61 9.30
CA LYS A 125 10.75 -14.25 10.60
C LYS A 125 11.77 -13.42 11.38
N PRO A 126 11.51 -13.05 12.65
CA PRO A 126 12.51 -12.38 13.47
C PRO A 126 13.87 -13.11 13.47
N PRO A 127 15.01 -12.39 13.39
CA PRO A 127 15.12 -10.93 13.43
C PRO A 127 15.02 -10.26 12.04
N ALA A 128 14.22 -10.76 11.10
CA ALA A 128 14.05 -10.19 9.76
C ALA A 128 14.00 -8.66 9.76
N LEU A 129 14.84 -8.08 8.91
CA LEU A 129 15.20 -6.68 8.70
C LEU A 129 14.34 -5.99 7.63
N GLY A 130 13.30 -6.66 7.10
CA GLY A 130 12.27 -6.08 6.22
C GLY A 130 11.13 -5.38 6.98
N HIS A 131 10.07 -4.98 6.29
CA HIS A 131 8.89 -4.36 6.93
C HIS A 131 8.14 -5.38 7.81
N LEU A 132 8.35 -5.33 9.13
CA LEU A 132 7.68 -6.21 10.09
C LEU A 132 6.27 -5.74 10.45
N HIS A 133 6.07 -4.43 10.59
CA HIS A 133 4.78 -3.84 10.93
C HIS A 133 4.66 -2.44 10.33
N ALA A 134 3.43 -1.98 10.15
CA ALA A 134 3.10 -0.60 9.88
C ALA A 134 2.32 -0.04 11.07
N THR A 135 2.65 1.18 11.48
CA THR A 135 2.00 1.87 12.60
C THR A 135 1.27 3.09 12.08
N TRP A 136 -0.02 3.18 12.41
CA TRP A 136 -0.83 4.36 12.17
C TRP A 136 -1.08 5.09 13.48
N HIS A 137 -0.84 6.40 13.47
CA HIS A 137 -1.28 7.26 14.56
C HIS A 137 -2.78 7.57 14.37
N VAL A 138 -3.59 7.16 15.34
CA VAL A 138 -5.03 7.47 15.37
C VAL A 138 -5.35 8.31 16.59
N ARG A 139 -6.36 9.19 16.47
CA ARG A 139 -6.82 10.04 17.58
C ARG A 139 -7.33 9.22 18.77
N THR A 140 -7.94 8.07 18.50
CA THR A 140 -8.41 7.12 19.50
C THR A 140 -8.57 5.74 18.87
N VAL A 141 -8.26 4.68 19.63
CA VAL A 141 -8.42 3.28 19.20
C VAL A 141 -9.81 2.72 19.54
N ALA A 142 -10.59 3.39 20.39
CA ALA A 142 -11.87 2.85 20.89
C ALA A 142 -12.88 2.49 19.77
N PRO A 143 -13.08 3.34 18.72
CA PRO A 143 -13.98 2.99 17.62
C PRO A 143 -13.49 1.79 16.79
N LEU A 144 -12.17 1.58 16.69
CA LEU A 144 -11.58 0.45 15.98
C LEU A 144 -11.77 -0.85 16.75
N ALA A 145 -11.58 -0.80 18.08
CA ALA A 145 -11.77 -1.96 18.96
C ALA A 145 -13.22 -2.48 18.98
N ALA A 146 -14.21 -1.59 18.83
CA ALA A 146 -15.61 -2.02 18.70
C ALA A 146 -15.86 -2.83 17.41
N ARG A 147 -15.22 -2.43 16.30
CA ARG A 147 -15.35 -3.09 14.99
C ARG A 147 -14.56 -4.40 14.89
N SER A 148 -13.57 -4.59 15.76
CA SER A 148 -12.71 -5.78 15.75
C SER A 148 -13.29 -6.99 16.48
N THR A 149 -14.45 -6.88 17.14
CA THR A 149 -14.99 -7.92 18.04
C THR A 149 -15.32 -9.26 17.36
N GLY A 150 -15.33 -9.31 16.02
CA GLY A 150 -15.44 -10.54 15.21
C GLY A 150 -14.18 -10.93 14.43
N SER A 151 -13.10 -10.16 14.52
CA SER A 151 -11.80 -10.44 13.88
C SER A 151 -10.82 -10.84 14.98
N SER A 152 -10.04 -11.91 14.78
CA SER A 152 -9.19 -12.53 15.82
C SER A 152 -8.00 -11.67 16.31
N ALA A 153 -8.03 -10.35 16.13
CA ALA A 153 -6.90 -9.46 16.31
C ALA A 153 -7.28 -8.23 17.13
N LEU A 154 -7.27 -8.36 18.46
CA LEU A 154 -6.85 -7.26 19.34
C LEU A 154 -6.42 -7.78 20.71
N SER A 155 -5.10 -7.81 20.95
CA SER A 155 -4.55 -7.74 22.30
C SER A 155 -4.31 -6.26 22.61
N ALA A 156 -5.23 -5.65 23.34
CA ALA A 156 -4.99 -4.32 23.90
C ALA A 156 -3.91 -4.45 24.97
N ALA A 157 -2.68 -4.04 24.66
CA ALA A 157 -1.68 -3.82 25.71
C ALA A 157 -2.22 -2.71 26.62
N ARG A 158 -2.61 -3.07 27.84
CA ARG A 158 -2.92 -2.10 28.89
C ARG A 158 -1.58 -1.44 29.26
N GLY A 159 -1.38 -0.20 28.83
CA GLY A 159 -0.27 0.61 29.33
C GLY A 159 -0.42 0.79 30.84
N GLY A 160 0.65 0.48 31.57
CA GLY A 160 0.83 0.89 32.96
C GLY A 160 1.27 2.35 33.08
#